data_AF-A0A8T6UNU7-F1
#
_entry.id   AF-A0A8T6UNU7-F1
#
_cell.length_a   1.000
_cell.length_b   1.000
_cell.length_c   1.000
_cell.angle_alpha   90.00
_cell.angle_beta   90.00
_cell.angle_gamma   90.00
#
_symmetry.space_group_name_H-M   'P 1'
#
loop_
_entity.id
_entity.type
_entity.pdbx_description
1 polymer ?
#
loop_
_entity_poly.entity_id
_entity_poly.type
_entity_poly.pdbx_seq_one_letter_code
_entity_poly.pdbx_strand_id
1 'polypeptide(L)'
;MVEAIDVGEQASRCRKKGSLLDLLLEVIDDTLKHIFREGGARVIYNTLEDRFQLKQEDIGEKPHVFSAGLEELLGSGAPVIERLILKELNSRLQLNFREKKGYGFADYIEELEKGAIIRA
;
A
#
# COMPACT_ATOMS: atom_id res chain seq x y z
N MET A 1 34.66 4.20 -37.38
CA MET A 1 33.24 4.16 -37.76
C MET A 1 32.66 2.87 -37.21
N VAL A 2 32.06 2.94 -36.02
CA VAL A 2 30.71 2.46 -35.68
C VAL A 2 30.46 2.89 -34.22
N GLU A 3 29.23 3.30 -33.95
CA GLU A 3 28.88 4.34 -32.99
C GLU A 3 28.73 3.84 -31.55
N ALA A 4 28.91 4.77 -30.62
CA ALA A 4 28.54 4.63 -29.23
C ALA A 4 27.02 4.51 -29.12
N ILE A 5 26.54 3.50 -28.39
CA ILE A 5 25.15 3.49 -27.90
C ILE A 5 25.20 4.03 -26.48
N ASP A 6 24.79 5.29 -26.38
CA ASP A 6 24.36 5.95 -25.17
C ASP A 6 23.14 5.16 -24.62
N VAL A 7 23.27 4.63 -23.40
CA VAL A 7 22.12 4.19 -22.61
C VAL A 7 22.03 5.11 -21.40
N GLY A 8 21.83 6.40 -21.70
CA GLY A 8 21.20 7.31 -20.79
C GLY A 8 19.73 6.95 -20.59
N GLU A 9 19.22 7.30 -19.41
CA GLU A 9 17.81 7.55 -19.12
C GLU A 9 16.97 6.41 -18.53
N GLN A 10 17.22 6.08 -17.26
CA GLN A 10 16.17 5.64 -16.32
C GLN A 10 16.42 6.10 -14.87
N ALA A 11 16.84 7.36 -14.66
CA ALA A 11 17.04 7.90 -13.30
C ALA A 11 15.84 8.71 -12.77
N SER A 12 14.84 9.01 -13.60
CA SER A 12 13.77 9.95 -13.23
C SER A 12 12.46 9.29 -12.77
N ARG A 13 12.33 7.96 -12.92
CA ARG A 13 11.10 7.21 -12.66
C ARG A 13 10.99 6.67 -11.21
N CYS A 14 12.10 6.65 -10.46
CA CYS A 14 12.18 6.05 -9.12
C CYS A 14 11.80 6.99 -7.96
N ARG A 15 11.82 8.33 -8.16
CA ARG A 15 11.69 9.26 -7.02
C ARG A 15 10.26 9.37 -6.46
N LYS A 16 9.23 9.23 -7.31
CA LYS A 16 7.82 9.40 -6.89
C LYS A 16 7.16 8.10 -6.40
N LYS A 17 7.55 6.94 -6.95
CA LYS A 17 6.99 5.63 -6.56
C LYS A 17 7.38 5.27 -5.13
N GLY A 18 8.64 5.52 -4.73
CA GLY A 18 9.10 5.33 -3.36
C GLY A 18 8.27 6.13 -2.35
N SER A 19 8.08 7.42 -2.59
CA SER A 19 7.35 8.29 -1.65
C SER A 19 5.89 7.88 -1.37
N LEU A 20 5.18 7.30 -2.34
CA LEU A 20 3.78 6.86 -2.13
C LEU A 20 3.72 5.51 -1.43
N LEU A 21 4.61 4.59 -1.80
CA LEU A 21 4.74 3.29 -1.13
C LEU A 21 5.18 3.46 0.33
N ASP A 22 6.18 4.31 0.59
CA ASP A 22 6.65 4.63 1.93
C ASP A 22 5.51 5.21 2.79
N LEU A 23 4.73 6.16 2.23
CA LEU A 23 3.58 6.73 2.91
C LEU A 23 2.50 5.67 3.19
N LEU A 24 2.23 4.78 2.24
CA LEU A 24 1.28 3.68 2.44
C LEU A 24 1.72 2.78 3.58
N LEU A 25 3.00 2.37 3.60
CA LEU A 25 3.54 1.52 4.66
C LEU A 25 3.48 2.20 6.03
N GLU A 26 3.80 3.50 6.10
CA GLU A 26 3.68 4.30 7.31
C GLU A 26 2.22 4.34 7.81
N VAL A 27 1.27 4.63 6.92
CA VAL A 27 -0.15 4.70 7.27
C VAL A 27 -0.69 3.34 7.74
N ILE A 28 -0.28 2.24 7.10
CA ILE A 28 -0.64 0.89 7.53
C ILE A 28 -0.11 0.64 8.94
N ASP A 29 1.17 0.92 9.18
CA ASP A 29 1.80 0.69 10.47
C ASP A 29 1.14 1.50 11.59
N ASP A 30 0.94 2.80 11.36
CA ASP A 30 0.25 3.69 12.29
C ASP A 30 -1.18 3.22 12.58
N THR A 31 -1.93 2.83 11.55
CA THR A 31 -3.32 2.37 11.70
C THR A 31 -3.38 1.07 12.52
N LEU A 32 -2.55 0.08 12.18
CA LEU A 32 -2.53 -1.19 12.88
C LEU A 32 -2.09 -1.03 14.33
N LYS A 33 -1.06 -0.22 14.61
CA LYS A 33 -0.61 0.07 15.98
C LYS A 33 -1.62 0.90 16.76
N HIS A 34 -2.34 1.80 16.11
CA HIS A 34 -3.39 2.57 16.77
C HIS A 34 -4.52 1.67 17.27
N ILE A 35 -4.96 0.71 16.45
CA ILE A 35 -6.09 -0.18 16.76
C ILE A 35 -5.66 -1.35 17.65
N PHE A 36 -4.57 -2.03 17.30
CA PHE A 36 -4.18 -3.30 17.90
C PHE A 36 -3.01 -3.19 18.89
N ARG A 37 -2.43 -1.98 19.04
CA ARG A 37 -1.16 -1.74 19.77
C ARG A 37 0.01 -2.51 19.13
N GLU A 38 1.22 -2.25 19.63
CA GLU A 38 2.46 -2.86 19.12
C GLU A 38 2.39 -4.40 19.04
N GLY A 39 1.89 -5.03 20.10
CA GLY A 39 1.80 -6.49 20.16
C GLY A 39 0.85 -7.07 19.13
N GLY A 40 -0.34 -6.47 18.96
CA GLY A 40 -1.32 -6.96 17.99
C GLY A 40 -0.92 -6.67 16.55
N ALA A 41 -0.35 -5.49 16.27
CA ALA A 41 0.21 -5.17 14.96
C ALA A 41 1.30 -6.17 14.56
N ARG A 42 2.20 -6.52 15.48
CA ARG A 42 3.24 -7.53 15.25
C ARG A 42 2.65 -8.91 14.92
N VAL A 43 1.58 -9.33 15.60
CA VAL A 43 0.92 -10.62 15.29
C VAL A 43 0.36 -10.63 13.87
N ILE A 44 -0.23 -9.50 13.43
CA ILE A 44 -0.73 -9.36 12.06
C ILE A 44 0.44 -9.49 11.07
N TYR A 45 1.51 -8.72 11.24
CA TYR A 45 2.67 -8.78 10.33
C TYR A 45 3.33 -10.15 10.29
N ASN A 46 3.56 -10.78 11.45
CA ASN A 46 4.11 -12.13 11.50
C ASN A 46 3.22 -13.12 10.75
N THR A 47 1.90 -13.02 10.87
CA THR A 47 0.99 -13.93 10.17
C THR A 47 1.01 -13.69 8.66
N LEU A 48 1.07 -12.43 8.22
CA LEU A 48 1.23 -12.09 6.80
C LEU A 48 2.53 -12.66 6.23
N GLU A 49 3.63 -12.56 6.98
CA GLU A 49 4.92 -13.12 6.55
C GLU A 49 4.89 -14.66 6.54
N ASP A 50 4.43 -15.29 7.63
CA ASP A 50 4.48 -16.74 7.80
C ASP A 50 3.51 -17.50 6.88
N ARG A 51 2.31 -16.96 6.66
CA ARG A 51 1.24 -17.66 5.91
C ARG A 51 1.12 -17.18 4.47
N PHE A 52 1.37 -15.90 4.21
CA PHE A 52 1.17 -15.29 2.90
C PHE A 52 2.47 -14.93 2.20
N GLN A 53 3.63 -15.17 2.84
CA GLN A 53 4.94 -14.78 2.32
C GLN A 53 4.99 -13.29 1.96
N LEU A 54 4.25 -12.48 2.73
CA LEU A 54 4.11 -11.05 2.52
C LEU A 54 4.83 -10.30 3.64
N LYS A 55 6.02 -9.79 3.32
CA LYS A 55 6.73 -8.88 4.21
C LYS A 55 6.07 -7.52 4.23
N GLN A 56 6.28 -6.78 5.31
CA GLN A 56 5.75 -5.43 5.46
C GLN A 56 6.15 -4.52 4.29
N GLU A 57 7.42 -4.54 3.89
CA GLU A 57 7.96 -3.77 2.75
C GLU A 57 7.32 -4.11 1.39
N ASP A 58 6.79 -5.32 1.23
CA ASP A 58 6.18 -5.79 -0.01
C ASP A 58 4.68 -5.47 -0.11
N ILE A 59 4.05 -5.00 0.98
CA ILE A 59 2.60 -4.77 1.03
C ILE A 59 2.15 -3.79 -0.06
N GLY A 60 2.93 -2.73 -0.29
CA GLY A 60 2.61 -1.73 -1.30
C GLY A 60 2.60 -2.28 -2.73
N GLU A 61 3.40 -3.31 -3.01
CA GLU A 61 3.44 -3.96 -4.32
C GLU A 61 2.43 -5.10 -4.47
N LYS A 62 1.97 -5.66 -3.35
CA LYS A 62 1.04 -6.80 -3.30
C LYS A 62 -0.21 -6.49 -2.45
N PRO A 63 -0.98 -5.42 -2.74
CA PRO A 63 -2.10 -5.01 -1.91
C PRO A 63 -3.25 -6.03 -1.87
N HIS A 64 -3.37 -6.88 -2.90
CA HIS A 64 -4.34 -7.98 -2.93
C HIS A 64 -4.01 -9.09 -1.91
N VAL A 65 -2.71 -9.40 -1.73
CA VAL A 65 -2.26 -10.38 -0.73
C VAL A 65 -2.49 -9.83 0.68
N PHE A 66 -2.24 -8.54 0.88
CA PHE A 66 -2.52 -7.87 2.15
C PHE A 66 -4.01 -7.93 2.52
N SER A 67 -4.90 -7.64 1.57
CA SER A 67 -6.35 -7.71 1.76
C SER A 67 -6.81 -9.12 2.14
N ALA A 68 -6.36 -10.15 1.40
CA ALA A 68 -6.65 -11.54 1.72
C ALA A 68 -6.12 -11.94 3.11
N GLY A 69 -4.92 -11.48 3.48
CA GLY A 69 -4.33 -11.74 4.78
C GLY A 69 -5.09 -11.09 5.94
N LEU A 70 -5.56 -9.86 5.78
CA LEU A 70 -6.45 -9.23 6.75
C LEU A 70 -7.78 -9.97 6.86
N GLU A 71 -8.36 -10.43 5.75
CA GLU A 71 -9.61 -11.19 5.76
C GLU A 71 -9.47 -12.51 6.53
N GLU A 72 -8.37 -13.24 6.35
CA GLU A 72 -8.11 -14.47 7.12
C GLU A 72 -8.00 -14.17 8.63
N LEU A 73 -7.30 -13.09 8.98
CA LEU A 73 -7.01 -12.73 10.38
C LEU A 73 -8.20 -12.14 11.12
N LEU A 74 -8.96 -11.27 10.44
CA LEU A 74 -9.95 -10.39 11.06
C LEU A 74 -11.38 -10.68 10.59
N GLY A 75 -11.55 -11.53 9.56
CA GLY A 75 -12.85 -11.83 8.96
C GLY A 75 -13.59 -10.56 8.55
N SER A 76 -14.81 -10.39 9.05
CA SER A 76 -15.64 -9.21 8.81
C SER A 76 -15.04 -7.89 9.31
N GLY A 77 -13.98 -7.93 10.11
CA GLY A 77 -13.23 -6.76 10.55
C GLY A 77 -12.27 -6.22 9.48
N ALA A 78 -11.83 -7.03 8.51
CA ALA A 78 -10.84 -6.63 7.51
C ALA A 78 -11.27 -5.40 6.69
N PRO A 79 -12.51 -5.31 6.16
CA PRO A 79 -12.94 -4.13 5.41
C PRO A 79 -12.99 -2.86 6.27
N VAL A 80 -13.12 -2.97 7.59
CA VAL A 80 -13.05 -1.81 8.49
C VAL A 80 -11.63 -1.27 8.55
N ILE A 81 -10.64 -2.15 8.71
CA ILE A 81 -9.22 -1.76 8.76
C ILE A 81 -8.76 -1.18 7.42
N GLU A 82 -9.09 -1.83 6.31
CA GLU A 82 -8.78 -1.33 4.96
C GLU A 82 -9.33 0.08 4.73
N ARG A 83 -10.59 0.33 5.12
CA ARG A 83 -11.19 1.66 5.00
C ARG A 83 -10.52 2.71 5.88
N LEU A 84 -10.04 2.35 7.07
CA LEU A 84 -9.29 3.27 7.93
C LEU A 84 -7.96 3.65 7.27
N ILE A 85 -7.23 2.66 6.76
CA ILE A 85 -5.98 2.87 6.02
C ILE A 85 -6.22 3.79 4.82
N LEU A 86 -7.24 3.51 4.00
CA LEU A 86 -7.54 4.32 2.82
C LEU A 86 -7.94 5.76 3.16
N LYS A 87 -8.74 5.96 4.22
CA LYS A 87 -9.12 7.30 4.69
C LYS A 87 -7.91 8.09 5.14
N GLU A 88 -7.05 7.48 5.95
CA GLU A 88 -5.84 8.14 6.46
C GLU A 88 -4.86 8.46 5.31
N LEU A 89 -4.65 7.51 4.38
CA LEU A 89 -3.78 7.72 3.22
C LEU A 89 -4.27 8.88 2.34
N ASN A 90 -5.57 8.91 2.01
CA ASN A 90 -6.15 10.00 1.23
C ASN A 90 -6.07 11.33 1.98
N SER A 91 -6.28 11.34 3.30
CA SER A 91 -6.14 12.52 4.14
C SER A 91 -4.73 13.11 4.06
N ARG A 92 -3.69 12.27 4.22
CA ARG A 92 -2.27 12.70 4.10
C ARG A 92 -1.93 13.21 2.70
N LEU A 93 -2.55 12.65 1.67
CA LEU A 93 -2.43 13.11 0.28
C LEU A 93 -3.31 14.33 -0.05
N GLN A 94 -4.08 14.85 0.91
CA GLN A 94 -5.04 15.95 0.72
C GLN A 94 -6.09 15.65 -0.37
N LEU A 95 -6.48 14.38 -0.47
CA LEU A 95 -7.48 13.88 -1.40
C LEU A 95 -8.81 13.61 -0.67
N ASN A 96 -9.91 13.75 -1.41
CA ASN A 96 -11.23 13.39 -0.89
C ASN A 96 -11.47 11.89 -1.08
N PHE A 97 -11.38 11.11 0.00
CA PHE A 97 -11.76 9.70 -0.03
C PHE A 97 -13.26 9.55 -0.27
N ARG A 98 -13.62 8.73 -1.26
CA ARG A 98 -15.01 8.33 -1.53
C ARG A 98 -15.06 6.84 -1.81
N GLU A 99 -15.96 6.14 -1.14
CA GLU A 99 -16.24 4.74 -1.41
C GLU A 99 -16.85 4.58 -2.81
N LYS A 100 -16.31 3.64 -3.59
CA LYS A 100 -16.73 3.29 -4.94
C LYS A 100 -17.28 1.88 -4.89
N LYS A 101 -18.48 1.70 -5.44
CA LYS A 101 -19.11 0.38 -5.47
C LYS A 101 -18.23 -0.58 -6.30
N GLY A 102 -17.93 -1.74 -5.73
CA GLY A 102 -17.12 -2.78 -6.39
C GLY A 102 -15.60 -2.56 -6.31
N TYR A 103 -15.13 -1.54 -5.61
CA TYR A 103 -13.70 -1.35 -5.34
C TYR A 103 -13.32 -1.99 -4.01
N GLY A 104 -12.29 -2.83 -4.04
CA GLY A 104 -11.56 -3.32 -2.87
C GLY A 104 -10.32 -2.46 -2.59
N PHE A 105 -9.61 -2.81 -1.52
CA PHE A 105 -8.38 -2.12 -1.10
C PHE A 105 -7.35 -2.00 -2.24
N ALA A 106 -7.09 -3.10 -2.95
CA ALA A 106 -6.13 -3.12 -4.05
C ALA A 106 -6.49 -2.17 -5.19
N ASP A 107 -7.77 -2.06 -5.56
CA ASP A 107 -8.22 -1.16 -6.61
C ASP A 107 -7.90 0.31 -6.29
N TYR A 108 -8.03 0.70 -5.01
CA TYR A 108 -7.68 2.03 -4.55
C TYR A 108 -6.18 2.30 -4.59
N ILE A 109 -5.35 1.34 -4.14
CA ILE A 109 -3.90 1.49 -4.16
C ILE A 109 -3.42 1.64 -5.61
N GLU A 110 -3.89 0.78 -6.52
CA GLU A 110 -3.55 0.87 -7.94
C GLU A 110 -3.99 2.19 -8.57
N GLU A 111 -5.17 2.71 -8.22
CA GLU A 111 -5.64 4.00 -8.72
C GLU A 111 -4.76 5.15 -8.25
N LEU A 112 -4.34 5.14 -6.97
CA LEU A 112 -3.45 6.15 -6.42
C LEU A 112 -2.06 6.11 -7.08
N GLU A 113 -1.52 4.92 -7.34
CA GLU A 113 -0.27 4.76 -8.08
C GLU A 113 -0.38 5.30 -9.52
N LYS A 114 -1.46 4.96 -10.24
CA LYS A 114 -1.71 5.46 -11.60
C LYS A 114 -1.90 6.97 -11.63
N GLY A 115 -2.60 7.54 -10.64
CA GLY A 115 -2.82 8.98 -10.51
C GLY A 115 -1.53 9.76 -10.21
N ALA A 116 -0.60 9.18 -9.45
CA ALA A 116 0.72 9.76 -9.19
C ALA A 116 1.61 9.81 -10.45
N ILE A 117 1.42 8.86 -11.38
CA ILE A 117 2.13 8.82 -12.67
C ILE A 117 1.62 9.90 -13.64
N ILE A 118 0.32 10.21 -13.63
CA ILE A 118 -0.29 11.17 -14.57
C ILE A 118 -0.01 12.63 -14.19
N ARG A 119 0.26 12.92 -12.91
CA ARG A 119 0.60 14.26 -12.41
C ARG A 119 2.11 14.57 -12.47
N ALA A 120 2.90 13.72 -13.11
CA ALA A 120 4.35 13.86 -13.22
C ALA A 120 4.78 14.37 -14.58
#